data_AF-A0A6V7S5U4-F1
#
_entry.id   AF-A0A6V7S5U4-F1
#
_cell.length_a   1.000
_cell.length_b   1.000
_cell.length_c   1.000
_cell.angle_alpha   90.00
_cell.angle_beta   90.00
_cell.angle_gamma   90.00
#
_symmetry.space_group_name_H-M   'P 1'
#
loop_
_entity.id
_entity.type
_entity.pdbx_description
1 polymer ?
#
loop_
_entity_poly.entity_id
_entity_poly.type
_entity_poly.pdbx_seq_one_letter_code
_entity_poly.pdbx_strand_id
1 'polypeptide(L)'
;MSRIGRFNLIVLAGSPKPSASIGQTLGPLGINMMTFFKEFNERTKSISKNVPIQVTLEPLNDRTYRFYLRTPTVVWFIRKCARVPMFSYAPKHKIVGAITLSEVFHIAKCKRMDPPLINMSIKSICKYIIGTCQSMGIKVCRELTDEEKKKYFVDVNQLDNIKKEIRTKNKFQKRSKK
;
A
#
# COMPACT_ATOMS: atom_id res chain seq x y z
N MET A 1 -1.57 -22.26 -24.23
CA MET A 1 -0.50 -21.26 -24.01
C MET A 1 0.02 -21.37 -22.58
N SER A 2 1.23 -21.87 -22.38
CA SER A 2 1.86 -22.01 -21.07
C SER A 2 2.28 -20.63 -20.52
N ARG A 3 2.03 -20.40 -19.23
CA ARG A 3 2.46 -19.18 -18.51
C ARG A 3 3.84 -19.45 -17.91
N ILE A 4 4.75 -18.48 -18.00
CA ILE A 4 6.12 -18.60 -17.45
C ILE A 4 6.08 -18.52 -15.91
N GLY A 5 5.20 -17.68 -15.36
CA GLY A 5 5.07 -17.49 -13.92
C GLY A 5 4.14 -16.34 -13.55
N ARG A 6 4.14 -15.98 -12.27
CA ARG A 6 3.41 -14.83 -11.71
C ARG A 6 4.38 -13.90 -11.00
N PHE A 7 4.41 -12.64 -11.40
CA PHE A 7 5.29 -11.63 -10.81
C PHE A 7 4.46 -10.52 -10.17
N ASN A 8 4.84 -10.10 -8.97
CA ASN A 8 4.13 -9.05 -8.24
C ASN A 8 4.95 -7.76 -8.25
N LEU A 9 4.31 -6.68 -8.71
CA LEU A 9 4.89 -5.35 -8.85
C LEU A 9 4.08 -4.34 -8.06
N ILE A 10 4.71 -3.22 -7.70
CA ILE A 10 4.04 -2.06 -7.13
C ILE A 10 4.33 -0.87 -8.05
N VAL A 11 3.27 -0.26 -8.59
CA VAL A 11 3.35 0.86 -9.52
C VAL A 11 2.48 2.01 -9.00
N LEU A 12 2.98 3.23 -9.08
CA LEU A 12 2.24 4.42 -8.66
C LEU A 12 1.27 4.85 -9.75
N ALA A 13 0.00 5.02 -9.40
CA ALA A 13 -1.03 5.53 -10.31
C ALA A 13 -0.73 6.97 -10.76
N GLY A 14 -1.04 7.29 -12.02
CA GLY A 14 -0.93 8.64 -12.61
C GLY A 14 0.48 9.15 -12.91
N SER A 15 1.53 8.54 -12.37
CA SER A 15 2.93 8.83 -12.73
C SER A 15 3.79 7.57 -12.60
N PRO A 16 3.55 6.55 -13.44
CA PRO A 16 4.41 5.37 -13.46
C PRO A 16 5.83 5.77 -13.89
N LYS A 17 6.81 5.54 -13.02
CA LYS A 17 8.23 5.79 -13.31
C LYS A 17 8.98 4.46 -13.39
N PRO A 18 9.92 4.31 -14.33
CA PRO A 18 10.85 3.19 -14.32
C PRO A 18 11.59 3.17 -12.98
N SER A 19 11.53 2.03 -12.28
CA SER A 19 12.27 1.81 -11.05
C SER A 19 13.12 0.55 -11.19
N ALA A 20 14.17 0.42 -10.40
CA ALA A 20 15.03 -0.75 -10.40
C ALA A 20 14.24 -2.06 -10.22
N SER A 21 13.23 -2.07 -9.34
CA SER A 21 12.39 -3.26 -9.11
C SER A 21 11.53 -3.64 -10.33
N ILE A 22 11.00 -2.64 -11.04
CA ILE A 22 10.20 -2.88 -12.25
C ILE A 22 11.11 -3.38 -13.38
N GLY A 23 12.29 -2.78 -13.54
CA GLY A 23 13.28 -3.19 -14.53
C GLY A 23 13.78 -4.63 -14.31
N GLN A 24 14.08 -5.01 -13.07
CA GLN A 24 14.49 -6.39 -12.73
C GLN A 24 13.40 -7.43 -13.04
N THR A 25 12.13 -7.03 -12.98
CA THR A 25 11.02 -7.96 -13.25
C THR A 25 10.69 -8.01 -14.74
N LEU A 26 10.56 -6.88 -15.41
CA LEU A 26 10.12 -6.81 -16.81
C LEU A 26 11.24 -7.07 -17.81
N GLY A 27 12.49 -6.70 -17.47
CA GLY A 27 13.65 -6.80 -18.36
C GLY A 27 13.93 -8.24 -18.83
N PRO A 28 14.12 -9.21 -17.92
CA PRO A 28 14.35 -10.60 -18.29
C PRO A 28 13.21 -11.24 -19.08
N LEU A 29 11.98 -10.70 -18.93
CA LEU A 29 10.78 -11.19 -19.62
C LEU A 29 10.63 -10.60 -21.03
N GLY A 30 11.47 -9.64 -21.43
CA GLY A 30 11.38 -8.98 -22.73
C GLY A 30 10.12 -8.13 -22.92
N ILE A 31 9.48 -7.69 -21.84
CA ILE A 31 8.23 -6.91 -21.89
C ILE A 31 8.56 -5.43 -22.12
N ASN A 32 7.88 -4.82 -23.09
CA ASN A 32 8.05 -3.40 -23.38
C ASN A 32 7.42 -2.52 -22.28
N MET A 33 8.27 -1.88 -21.47
CA MET A 33 7.84 -1.04 -20.33
C MET A 33 6.95 0.14 -20.74
N MET A 34 7.19 0.75 -21.89
CA MET A 34 6.42 1.92 -22.33
C MET A 34 4.98 1.53 -22.66
N THR A 35 4.79 0.37 -23.30
CA THR A 35 3.44 -0.17 -23.58
C THR A 35 2.72 -0.50 -22.29
N PHE A 36 3.41 -1.14 -21.34
CA PHE A 36 2.87 -1.48 -20.04
C PHE A 36 2.44 -0.24 -19.25
N PHE A 37 3.26 0.81 -19.22
CA PHE A 37 2.90 2.04 -18.49
C PHE A 37 1.73 2.80 -19.13
N LYS A 38 1.59 2.78 -20.46
CA LYS A 38 0.42 3.34 -21.14
C LYS A 38 -0.85 2.59 -20.74
N GLU A 39 -0.85 1.27 -20.88
CA GLU A 39 -2.00 0.43 -20.55
C GLU A 39 -2.34 0.49 -19.04
N PHE A 40 -1.32 0.51 -18.18
CA PHE A 40 -1.49 0.69 -16.74
C PHE A 40 -2.12 2.05 -16.42
N ASN A 41 -1.64 3.14 -17.02
CA ASN A 41 -2.17 4.47 -16.79
C ASN A 41 -3.62 4.58 -17.26
N GLU A 42 -3.97 3.98 -18.40
CA GLU A 42 -5.34 3.93 -18.91
C GLU A 42 -6.30 3.24 -17.95
N ARG A 43 -5.92 2.07 -17.43
CA ARG A 43 -6.74 1.32 -16.46
C ARG A 43 -6.80 1.99 -15.07
N THR A 44 -5.85 2.88 -14.75
CA THR A 44 -5.78 3.58 -13.46
C THR A 44 -6.20 5.05 -13.52
N LYS A 45 -6.81 5.51 -14.64
CA LYS A 45 -7.27 6.91 -14.82
C LYS A 45 -8.20 7.42 -13.73
N SER A 46 -9.05 6.56 -13.16
CA SER A 46 -10.01 6.91 -12.11
C SER A 46 -9.40 6.96 -10.70
N ILE A 47 -8.16 6.49 -10.55
CA ILE A 47 -7.47 6.43 -9.26
C ILE A 47 -6.67 7.71 -9.05
N SER A 48 -6.66 8.23 -7.83
CA SER A 48 -5.86 9.40 -7.49
C SER A 48 -4.36 9.16 -7.73
N LYS A 49 -3.68 10.24 -8.11
CA LYS A 49 -2.24 10.22 -8.40
C LYS A 49 -1.44 9.79 -7.17
N ASN A 50 -0.30 9.11 -7.40
CA ASN A 50 0.63 8.63 -6.37
C ASN A 50 0.08 7.54 -5.42
N VAL A 51 -1.05 6.91 -5.75
CA VAL A 51 -1.52 5.73 -5.03
C VAL A 51 -0.75 4.50 -5.51
N PRO A 52 -0.11 3.71 -4.60
CA PRO A 52 0.59 2.50 -4.99
C PRO A 52 -0.39 1.36 -5.26
N ILE A 53 -0.48 0.96 -6.52
CA ILE A 53 -1.31 -0.13 -7.00
C ILE A 53 -0.47 -1.40 -7.09
N GLN A 54 -1.03 -2.50 -6.59
CA GLN A 54 -0.39 -3.80 -6.70
C GLN A 54 -0.75 -4.38 -8.06
N VAL A 55 0.26 -4.82 -8.81
CA VAL A 55 0.08 -5.39 -10.15
C VAL A 55 0.58 -6.82 -10.12
N THR A 56 -0.28 -7.77 -10.46
CA THR A 56 0.12 -9.15 -10.71
C THR A 56 0.25 -9.35 -12.21
N LEU A 57 1.48 -9.59 -12.65
CA LEU A 57 1.87 -9.78 -14.04
C LEU A 57 2.00 -11.27 -14.34
N GLU A 58 1.38 -11.68 -15.44
CA GLU A 58 1.41 -13.03 -15.99
C GLU A 58 1.98 -12.97 -17.43
N PRO A 59 3.30 -13.15 -17.59
CA PRO A 59 3.93 -13.26 -18.90
C PRO A 59 3.61 -14.59 -19.58
N LEU A 60 3.45 -14.53 -20.90
CA LEU A 60 3.29 -15.65 -21.81
C LEU A 60 4.63 -15.88 -22.55
N ASN A 61 4.80 -17.07 -23.13
CA ASN A 61 6.02 -17.42 -23.86
C ASN A 61 6.31 -16.50 -25.06
N ASP A 62 5.26 -15.95 -25.67
CA ASP A 62 5.36 -15.11 -26.88
C ASP A 62 5.68 -13.64 -26.56
N ARG A 63 6.26 -13.36 -25.37
CA ARG A 63 6.56 -12.01 -24.84
C ARG A 63 5.32 -11.12 -24.65
N THR A 64 4.14 -11.65 -24.88
CA THR A 64 2.87 -11.03 -24.52
C THR A 64 2.63 -11.19 -23.02
N TYR A 65 1.82 -10.31 -22.44
CA TYR A 65 1.55 -10.33 -21.01
C TYR A 65 0.09 -10.05 -20.72
N ARG A 66 -0.36 -10.56 -19.57
CA ARG A 66 -1.61 -10.16 -18.94
C ARG A 66 -1.26 -9.61 -17.56
N PHE A 67 -1.95 -8.57 -17.13
CA PHE A 67 -1.80 -8.10 -15.76
C PHE A 67 -3.14 -7.78 -15.13
N TYR A 68 -3.17 -8.00 -13.82
CA TYR A 68 -4.31 -7.74 -12.96
C TYR A 68 -3.94 -6.63 -11.98
N LEU A 69 -4.82 -5.64 -11.89
CA LEU A 69 -4.70 -4.57 -10.92
C LEU A 69 -5.36 -5.00 -9.63
N ARG A 70 -4.69 -4.70 -8.53
CA ARG A 70 -5.19 -4.89 -7.18
C ARG A 70 -5.08 -3.58 -6.43
N THR A 71 -6.04 -3.39 -5.53
CA THR A 71 -6.06 -2.23 -4.65
C THR A 71 -4.76 -2.14 -3.82
N PRO A 72 -4.42 -0.94 -3.32
CA PRO A 72 -3.26 -0.74 -2.46
C PRO A 72 -3.18 -1.73 -1.30
N THR A 73 -1.97 -1.84 -0.74
CA THR A 73 -1.75 -2.64 0.47
C THR A 73 -2.61 -2.12 1.62
N VAL A 74 -3.06 -3.02 2.50
CA VAL A 74 -3.77 -2.64 3.73
C VAL A 74 -2.93 -1.69 4.57
N VAL A 75 -1.60 -1.91 4.61
CA VAL A 75 -0.63 -1.03 5.26
C VAL A 75 -0.72 0.42 4.74
N TRP A 76 -0.87 0.60 3.43
CA TRP A 76 -0.97 1.94 2.84
C TRP A 76 -2.28 2.64 3.25
N PHE A 77 -3.40 1.91 3.21
CA PHE A 77 -4.70 2.43 3.65
C PHE A 77 -4.68 2.83 5.12
N ILE A 78 -4.23 1.93 5.99
CA ILE A 78 -4.11 2.16 7.43
C ILE A 78 -3.25 3.41 7.69
N ARG A 79 -2.11 3.55 7.01
CA ARG A 79 -1.24 4.72 7.19
C ARG A 79 -1.94 6.04 6.89
N LYS A 80 -2.74 6.07 5.81
CA LYS A 80 -3.44 7.28 5.36
C LYS A 80 -4.65 7.58 6.26
N CYS A 81 -5.40 6.57 6.70
CA CYS A 81 -6.50 6.74 7.65
C CYS A 81 -6.02 7.15 9.05
N ALA A 82 -5.01 6.46 9.59
CA ALA A 82 -4.43 6.80 10.90
C ALA A 82 -3.61 8.09 10.89
N ARG A 83 -3.31 8.65 9.72
CA ARG A 83 -2.48 9.85 9.54
C ARG A 83 -1.11 9.74 10.22
N VAL A 84 -0.48 8.57 10.14
CA VAL A 84 0.82 8.33 10.77
C VAL A 84 1.95 8.29 9.73
N PRO A 85 3.08 8.98 9.95
CA PRO A 85 4.20 8.93 9.00
C PRO A 85 4.96 7.58 9.06
N MET A 86 5.04 7.00 10.26
CA MET A 86 5.65 5.71 10.53
C MET A 86 4.83 4.89 11.53
N PHE A 87 4.98 3.58 11.46
CA PHE A 87 4.39 2.65 12.41
C PHE A 87 5.28 2.47 13.64
N SER A 88 4.70 1.89 14.68
CA SER A 88 5.42 1.63 15.93
C SER A 88 6.49 0.55 15.73
N TYR A 89 7.68 0.79 16.30
CA TYR A 89 8.74 -0.22 16.42
C TYR A 89 8.46 -1.23 17.54
N ALA A 90 7.56 -0.90 18.47
CA ALA A 90 7.16 -1.74 19.59
C ALA A 90 5.62 -1.82 19.62
N PRO A 91 5.01 -2.63 18.73
CA PRO A 91 3.56 -2.80 18.70
C PRO A 91 3.06 -3.27 20.06
N LYS A 92 1.84 -2.88 20.44
CA LYS A 92 1.22 -3.04 21.77
C LYS A 92 1.77 -2.15 22.90
N HIS A 93 3.07 -1.83 22.91
CA HIS A 93 3.65 -0.94 23.94
C HIS A 93 3.58 0.54 23.56
N LYS A 94 3.80 0.86 22.28
CA LYS A 94 3.77 2.24 21.78
C LYS A 94 2.68 2.38 20.72
N ILE A 95 1.57 3.03 21.10
CA ILE A 95 0.46 3.36 20.21
C ILE A 95 0.78 4.66 19.48
N VAL A 96 0.87 4.61 18.15
CA VAL A 96 1.30 5.73 17.31
C VAL A 96 0.14 6.40 16.55
N GLY A 97 -1.04 5.78 16.53
CA GLY A 97 -2.21 6.33 15.87
C GLY A 97 -3.47 5.55 16.23
N ALA A 98 -4.61 6.07 15.77
CA ALA A 98 -5.91 5.44 15.97
C ALA A 98 -6.76 5.50 14.69
N ILE A 99 -7.62 4.50 14.49
CA ILE A 99 -8.55 4.39 13.36
C ILE A 99 -9.92 3.94 13.90
N THR A 100 -10.99 4.42 13.28
CA THR A 100 -12.37 4.03 13.60
C THR A 100 -12.79 2.73 12.91
N LEU A 101 -13.76 2.02 13.49
CA LEU A 101 -14.37 0.84 12.84
C LEU A 101 -15.02 1.18 11.49
N SER A 102 -15.55 2.40 11.34
CA SER A 102 -16.11 2.89 10.07
C SER A 102 -15.04 2.94 8.96
N GLU A 103 -13.86 3.48 9.27
CA GLU A 103 -12.73 3.51 8.32
C GLU A 103 -12.24 2.10 7.98
N VAL A 104 -12.14 1.21 8.97
CA VAL A 104 -11.80 -0.21 8.73
C VAL A 104 -12.79 -0.86 7.76
N PHE A 105 -14.09 -0.59 7.92
CA PHE A 105 -15.13 -1.11 7.04
C PHE A 105 -15.02 -0.57 5.61
N HIS A 106 -14.74 0.72 5.44
CA HIS A 106 -14.49 1.30 4.12
C HIS A 106 -13.26 0.68 3.44
N ILE A 107 -12.17 0.50 4.19
CA ILE A 107 -10.97 -0.20 3.68
C ILE A 107 -11.33 -1.62 3.27
N ALA A 108 -12.12 -2.35 4.09
CA ALA A 108 -12.54 -3.70 3.80
C ALA A 108 -13.39 -3.79 2.51
N LYS A 109 -14.32 -2.85 2.31
CA LYS A 109 -15.11 -2.74 1.07
C LYS A 109 -14.22 -2.55 -0.16
N CYS A 110 -13.27 -1.62 -0.09
CA CYS A 110 -12.32 -1.41 -1.19
C CYS A 110 -11.48 -2.67 -1.44
N LYS A 111 -10.94 -3.29 -0.38
CA LYS A 111 -10.06 -4.47 -0.50
C LYS A 111 -10.79 -5.71 -1.00
N ARG A 112 -12.09 -5.83 -0.75
CA ARG A 112 -12.92 -6.95 -1.24
C ARG A 112 -13.01 -7.01 -2.77
N MET A 113 -12.78 -5.89 -3.47
CA MET A 113 -12.72 -5.88 -4.94
C MET A 113 -11.51 -6.64 -5.50
N ASP A 114 -10.50 -6.93 -4.68
CA ASP A 114 -9.36 -7.72 -5.10
C ASP A 114 -9.78 -9.17 -5.41
N PRO A 115 -9.30 -9.76 -6.54
CA PRO A 115 -9.57 -11.15 -6.89
C PRO A 115 -9.39 -12.17 -5.74
N PRO A 116 -8.31 -12.14 -4.92
CA PRO A 116 -8.14 -13.08 -3.81
C PRO A 116 -9.16 -12.94 -2.66
N LEU A 117 -9.91 -11.84 -2.58
CA LEU A 117 -10.76 -11.51 -1.43
C LEU A 117 -12.25 -11.43 -1.78
N ILE A 118 -12.62 -11.63 -3.05
CA ILE A 118 -13.98 -11.43 -3.55
C ILE A 118 -15.01 -12.34 -2.86
N ASN A 119 -14.62 -13.59 -2.57
CA ASN A 119 -15.44 -14.61 -1.92
C ASN A 119 -15.39 -14.57 -0.39
N MET A 120 -14.56 -13.70 0.20
CA MET A 120 -14.48 -13.59 1.66
C MET A 120 -15.60 -12.70 2.22
N SER A 121 -16.10 -13.07 3.39
CA SER A 121 -17.03 -12.21 4.12
C SER A 121 -16.35 -10.89 4.51
N ILE A 122 -17.11 -9.79 4.46
CA ILE A 122 -16.59 -8.48 4.88
C ILE A 122 -16.09 -8.53 6.33
N LYS A 123 -16.78 -9.29 7.20
CA LYS A 123 -16.37 -9.49 8.60
C LYS A 123 -14.98 -10.11 8.71
N SER A 124 -14.67 -11.10 7.89
CA SER A 124 -13.34 -11.74 7.85
C SER A 124 -12.26 -10.74 7.42
N ILE A 125 -12.54 -9.93 6.39
CA ILE A 125 -11.63 -8.89 5.91
C ILE A 125 -11.40 -7.81 6.98
N CYS A 126 -12.46 -7.36 7.65
CA CYS A 126 -12.35 -6.42 8.77
C CYS A 126 -11.47 -6.99 9.89
N LYS A 127 -11.66 -8.27 10.29
CA LYS A 127 -10.85 -8.92 11.32
C LYS A 127 -9.36 -8.96 10.93
N TYR A 128 -9.07 -9.25 9.66
CA TYR A 128 -7.72 -9.21 9.11
C TYR A 128 -7.09 -7.80 9.19
N ILE A 129 -7.85 -6.77 8.82
CA ILE A 129 -7.38 -5.37 8.89
C ILE A 129 -7.15 -4.95 10.35
N ILE A 130 -8.04 -5.31 11.27
CA ILE A 130 -7.89 -5.02 12.71
C ILE A 130 -6.61 -5.67 13.26
N GLY A 131 -6.34 -6.93 12.91
CA GLY A 131 -5.09 -7.60 13.31
C GLY A 131 -3.86 -6.87 12.75
N THR A 132 -3.94 -6.39 11.52
CA THR A 132 -2.87 -5.58 10.90
C THR A 132 -2.64 -4.26 11.65
N CYS A 133 -3.69 -3.57 12.08
CA CYS A 133 -3.58 -2.35 12.90
C CYS A 133 -2.85 -2.62 14.22
N GLN A 134 -3.18 -3.72 14.90
CA GLN A 134 -2.54 -4.09 16.17
C GLN A 134 -1.04 -4.34 16.00
N SER A 135 -0.64 -5.04 14.94
CA SER A 135 0.78 -5.28 14.62
C SER A 135 1.54 -4.00 14.24
N MET A 136 0.85 -2.91 13.90
CA MET A 136 1.44 -1.61 13.57
C MET A 136 1.44 -0.61 14.74
N GLY A 137 0.86 -0.99 15.89
CA GLY A 137 0.67 -0.08 17.02
C GLY A 137 -0.41 0.96 16.77
N ILE A 138 -1.46 0.60 16.02
CA ILE A 138 -2.62 1.46 15.75
C ILE A 138 -3.82 0.95 16.53
N LYS A 139 -4.41 1.82 17.35
CA LYS A 139 -5.60 1.54 18.15
C LYS A 139 -6.84 1.55 17.25
N VAL A 140 -7.70 0.56 17.39
CA VAL A 140 -8.99 0.54 16.69
C VAL A 140 -10.09 0.92 17.70
N CYS A 141 -10.77 2.03 17.45
CA CYS A 141 -11.84 2.55 18.29
C CYS A 141 -13.18 2.48 17.56
N ARG A 142 -14.30 2.48 18.31
CA ARG A 142 -15.63 2.67 17.71
C ARG A 142 -15.76 4.10 17.17
N GLU A 143 -15.41 5.05 18.02
CA GLU A 143 -15.40 6.49 17.74
C GLU A 143 -14.10 7.07 18.31
N LEU A 144 -13.61 8.15 17.68
CA LEU A 144 -12.43 8.89 18.15
C LEU A 144 -12.90 10.07 18.99
N THR A 145 -12.36 10.21 20.19
CA THR A 145 -12.57 11.43 20.99
C THR A 145 -11.83 12.61 20.34
N ASP A 146 -12.29 13.83 20.59
CA ASP A 146 -11.67 15.01 19.97
C ASP A 146 -10.23 15.23 20.43
N GLU A 147 -9.88 14.76 21.64
CA GLU A 147 -8.51 14.71 22.14
C GLU A 147 -7.65 13.75 21.33
N GLU A 148 -8.13 12.53 21.05
CA GLU A 148 -7.43 11.55 20.22
C GLU A 148 -7.25 12.07 18.79
N LYS A 149 -8.27 12.74 18.24
CA LYS A 149 -8.18 13.38 16.91
C LYS A 149 -7.06 14.41 16.89
N LYS A 150 -7.00 15.33 17.86
CA LYS A 150 -5.95 16.36 17.94
C LYS A 150 -4.55 15.76 18.13
N LYS A 151 -4.43 14.76 19.01
CA LYS A 151 -3.15 14.12 19.34
C LYS A 151 -2.47 13.44 18.15
N TYR A 152 -3.27 12.78 17.30
CA TYR A 152 -2.75 12.00 16.17
C TYR A 152 -2.95 12.71 14.81
N PHE A 153 -3.37 13.97 14.81
CA PHE A 153 -3.59 14.71 13.58
C PHE A 153 -2.26 15.07 12.91
N VAL A 154 -2.04 14.49 11.73
CA VAL A 154 -1.02 14.94 10.78
C VAL A 154 -1.67 15.12 9.41
N ASP A 155 -1.29 16.16 8.69
CA ASP A 155 -1.81 16.37 7.34
C ASP A 155 -1.34 15.25 6.40
N VAL A 156 -2.28 14.69 5.64
CA VAL A 156 -2.09 13.53 4.76
C VAL A 156 -1.07 13.81 3.66
N ASN A 157 -0.99 15.07 3.21
CA ASN A 157 -0.06 15.53 2.19
C ASN A 157 1.38 15.59 2.70
N GLN A 158 1.59 15.87 3.98
CA GLN A 158 2.92 15.99 4.58
C GLN A 158 3.50 14.63 5.00
N LEU A 159 2.67 13.60 5.16
CA LEU A 159 3.08 12.26 5.64
C LEU A 159 4.28 11.67 4.89
N ASP A 160 4.34 11.83 3.57
CA ASP A 160 5.39 11.22 2.76
C ASP A 160 6.73 11.96 2.90
N ASN A 161 6.71 13.26 3.19
CA ASN A 161 7.91 14.06 3.48
C ASN A 161 8.43 13.75 4.88
N ILE A 162 7.55 13.79 5.88
CA ILE A 162 7.89 13.47 7.28
C ILE A 162 8.49 12.05 7.37
N LYS A 163 7.92 11.09 6.62
CA LYS A 163 8.47 9.73 6.55
C LYS A 163 9.89 9.69 5.97
N LYS A 164 10.18 10.48 4.94
CA LYS A 164 11.54 10.57 4.36
C LYS A 164 12.51 11.18 5.37
N GLU A 165 12.11 12.25 6.05
CA GLU A 165 12.93 12.91 7.07
C GLU A 165 13.29 11.97 8.22
N ILE A 166 12.31 11.25 8.78
CA ILE A 166 12.56 10.29 9.86
C ILE A 166 13.49 9.16 9.37
N ARG A 167 13.33 8.65 8.14
CA ARG A 167 14.23 7.62 7.58
C ARG A 167 15.66 8.12 7.49
N THR A 168 15.84 9.35 7.02
CA THR A 168 17.15 9.97 6.87
C THR A 168 17.80 10.18 8.23
N LYS A 169 17.08 10.75 9.21
CA LYS A 169 17.53 10.89 10.61
C LYS A 169 17.95 9.55 11.22
N ASN A 170 17.14 8.50 11.06
CA ASN A 170 17.45 7.16 11.57
C ASN A 170 18.69 6.56 10.91
N LYS A 171 18.92 6.83 9.61
CA LYS A 171 20.13 6.37 8.90
C LYS A 171 21.38 7.09 9.40
N PHE A 172 21.30 8.40 9.65
CA PHE A 172 22.40 9.16 10.24
C PHE A 172 22.73 8.69 11.65
N GLN A 173 21.73 8.51 12.51
CA GLN A 173 21.93 8.03 13.88
C GLN A 173 22.54 6.61 13.96
N LYS A 174 22.25 5.75 12.98
CA LYS A 174 22.89 4.42 12.87
C LYS A 174 24.34 4.50 12.42
N ARG A 175 24.70 5.49 11.61
CA ARG A 175 26.08 5.70 11.13
C ARG A 175 26.96 6.33 12.20
N SER A 176 26.41 7.21 13.03
CA SER A 176 27.15 7.85 14.13
C SER A 176 27.39 6.94 15.35
N LYS A 177 26.70 5.80 15.42
CA LYS A 177 26.84 4.78 16.48
C LYS A 177 27.72 3.60 16.07
N LYS A 178 28.23 3.60 14.84
CA LYS A 178 29.20 2.65 14.30
C LYS A 178 30.55 3.31 14.25
#